data_AF-A0AAE7AP84-F1
#
_entry.id   AF-A0AAE7AP84-F1
#
_cell.length_a   1.000
_cell.length_b   1.000
_cell.length_c   1.000
_cell.angle_alpha   90.00
_cell.angle_beta   90.00
_cell.angle_gamma   90.00
#
_symmetry.space_group_name_H-M   'P 1'
#
loop_
_entity.id
_entity.type
_entity.pdbx_description
1 polymer ?
#
loop_
_entity_poly.entity_id
_entity_poly.type
_entity_poly.pdbx_seq_one_letter_code
_entity_poly.pdbx_strand_id
1 'polypeptide(L)'
;MHFNNYVNGNRISLQGFYGSCTNLQVSELISFLQSNRFITSVHLDDISIGCEGAKALADSDLKNLTELYLVYSRIGDEGAKALANGTLTNLTKLSLLDSNISEEGVEALAKSENLKNLTVLNLGNRGVYGPACINPTKNNIGPKGAKALADGSLTNLVKLNLSRNNISDEGIEALAKSGNVKNLTNLDLSDNNIGPEGAKALADGSLTNLVELDLSENNISDEGIEALAKSGNVKNLTNLDLSDNNIGPEGAKALADGSLTNLVELDLSENNISDEGIEALAKGESLKNLTSLHLNCNSIGNKGAKALAKSEKLKNLTDLNLDTNGIGSEGAKALASGSLTSLTKLCLFRNNIGYRSSLNHALVGGVVLSLSIVYLASGAVLNPVDAIITFIPVAIISTVLCLLIGQFCQEVSYKKQENYTVSTYSAVKSVLFGVSATQHPEPQLREL
;
A
#
# COMPACT_ATOMS: atom_id res chain seq x y z
N MET A 1 -0.29 -31.00 -18.19
CA MET A 1 0.48 -30.47 -17.01
C MET A 1 0.40 -31.48 -15.84
N HIS A 2 1.38 -31.58 -14.93
CA HIS A 2 1.25 -32.43 -13.72
C HIS A 2 0.51 -31.69 -12.59
N PHE A 3 -0.82 -31.62 -12.67
CA PHE A 3 -1.64 -30.78 -11.77
C PHE A 3 -1.48 -31.08 -10.28
N ASN A 4 -1.16 -32.32 -9.89
CA ASN A 4 -0.94 -32.70 -8.49
C ASN A 4 0.15 -31.87 -7.80
N ASN A 5 1.15 -31.36 -8.55
CA ASN A 5 2.22 -30.54 -7.98
C ASN A 5 1.76 -29.13 -7.58
N TYR A 6 0.56 -28.74 -8.00
CA TYR A 6 -0.03 -27.42 -7.78
C TYR A 6 -1.18 -27.45 -6.77
N VAL A 7 -1.48 -28.62 -6.20
CA VAL A 7 -2.54 -28.82 -5.21
C VAL A 7 -1.97 -28.66 -3.80
N ASN A 8 -2.60 -27.81 -3.01
CA ASN A 8 -2.36 -27.66 -1.58
C ASN A 8 -3.70 -27.74 -0.83
N GLY A 9 -3.94 -28.84 -0.11
CA GLY A 9 -5.23 -29.11 0.52
C GLY A 9 -6.36 -29.23 -0.52
N ASN A 10 -7.42 -28.43 -0.37
CA ASN A 10 -8.56 -28.36 -1.29
C ASN A 10 -8.38 -27.32 -2.41
N ARG A 11 -7.19 -26.75 -2.57
CA ARG A 11 -6.91 -25.67 -3.52
C ARG A 11 -5.90 -26.11 -4.58
N ILE A 12 -6.16 -25.78 -5.84
CA ILE A 12 -5.15 -25.81 -6.90
C ILE A 12 -4.72 -24.38 -7.25
N SER A 13 -3.41 -24.13 -7.35
CA SER A 13 -2.85 -22.82 -7.71
C SER A 13 -1.87 -22.93 -8.85
N LEU A 14 -2.21 -22.32 -9.97
CA LEU A 14 -1.36 -22.22 -11.15
C LEU A 14 -1.00 -20.75 -11.34
N GLN A 15 0.29 -20.47 -11.46
CA GLN A 15 0.81 -19.13 -11.69
C GLN A 15 1.59 -19.12 -13.00
N GLY A 16 1.23 -18.20 -13.90
CA GLY A 16 1.99 -17.88 -15.10
C GLY A 16 3.17 -16.95 -14.79
N PHE A 17 4.12 -16.85 -15.72
CA PHE A 17 5.13 -15.78 -15.67
C PHE A 17 4.71 -14.66 -16.61
N TYR A 18 4.86 -13.40 -16.17
CA TYR A 18 4.59 -12.19 -16.95
C TYR A 18 5.00 -12.33 -18.42
N GLY A 19 4.01 -12.31 -19.32
CA GLY A 19 4.23 -12.39 -20.77
C GLY A 19 4.49 -13.80 -21.33
N SER A 20 4.65 -14.83 -20.50
CA SER A 20 4.59 -16.22 -20.95
C SER A 20 3.14 -16.67 -20.98
N CYS A 21 2.61 -16.93 -22.18
CA CYS A 21 1.38 -17.70 -22.29
C CYS A 21 1.69 -19.13 -21.82
N THR A 22 1.55 -19.41 -20.53
CA THR A 22 1.46 -20.80 -20.06
C THR A 22 0.27 -21.41 -20.78
N ASN A 23 0.55 -22.31 -21.73
CA ASN A 23 -0.45 -22.91 -22.59
C ASN A 23 -1.23 -23.97 -21.79
N LEU A 24 -2.09 -23.50 -20.89
CA LEU A 24 -2.96 -24.33 -20.09
C LEU A 24 -4.07 -24.87 -20.97
N GLN A 25 -4.09 -26.20 -21.16
CA GLN A 25 -5.24 -26.87 -21.75
C GLN A 25 -6.34 -26.96 -20.71
N VAL A 26 -7.34 -26.08 -20.81
CA VAL A 26 -8.46 -25.98 -19.86
C VAL A 26 -9.24 -27.30 -19.76
N SER A 27 -9.33 -28.07 -20.85
CA SER A 27 -9.95 -29.41 -20.87
C SER A 27 -9.22 -30.43 -19.97
N GLU A 28 -7.88 -30.40 -19.94
CA GLU A 28 -7.11 -31.25 -19.03
C GLU A 28 -7.35 -30.84 -17.57
N LEU A 29 -7.41 -29.54 -17.29
CA LEU A 29 -7.71 -29.02 -15.96
C LEU A 29 -9.11 -29.44 -15.51
N ILE A 30 -10.13 -29.29 -16.36
CA ILE A 30 -11.50 -29.72 -16.07
C ILE A 30 -11.53 -31.21 -15.73
N SER A 31 -10.92 -32.06 -16.56
CA SER A 31 -10.89 -33.51 -16.35
C SER A 31 -10.21 -33.86 -15.02
N PHE A 32 -9.15 -33.14 -14.68
CA PHE A 32 -8.47 -33.27 -13.39
C PHE A 32 -9.39 -32.87 -12.23
N LEU A 33 -10.07 -31.73 -12.30
CA LEU A 33 -10.97 -31.25 -11.24
C LEU A 33 -12.18 -32.18 -11.04
N GLN A 34 -12.73 -32.73 -12.12
CA GLN A 34 -13.83 -33.70 -12.05
C GLN A 34 -13.42 -35.01 -11.37
N SER A 35 -12.17 -35.45 -11.58
CA SER A 35 -11.60 -36.63 -10.93
C SER A 35 -11.21 -36.36 -9.46
N ASN A 36 -11.02 -35.10 -9.08
CA ASN A 36 -10.53 -34.66 -7.77
C ASN A 36 -11.54 -33.74 -7.08
N ARG A 37 -12.74 -34.25 -6.79
CA ARG A 37 -13.87 -33.49 -6.22
C ARG A 37 -13.61 -32.86 -4.85
N PHE A 38 -12.55 -33.25 -4.15
CA PHE A 38 -12.12 -32.61 -2.91
C PHE A 38 -11.54 -31.21 -3.14
N ILE A 39 -11.14 -30.87 -4.37
CA ILE A 39 -10.68 -29.52 -4.73
C ILE A 39 -11.90 -28.62 -4.86
N THR A 40 -12.01 -27.61 -4.01
CA THR A 40 -13.12 -26.65 -4.02
C THR A 40 -12.66 -25.23 -4.37
N SER A 41 -11.35 -25.02 -4.51
CA SER A 41 -10.75 -23.72 -4.77
C SER A 41 -9.77 -23.78 -5.94
N VAL A 42 -9.98 -22.94 -6.96
CA VAL A 42 -9.16 -22.87 -8.17
C VAL A 42 -8.59 -21.46 -8.31
N HIS A 43 -7.26 -21.37 -8.37
CA HIS A 43 -6.54 -20.12 -8.58
C HIS A 43 -5.69 -20.21 -9.85
N LEU A 44 -6.06 -19.41 -10.85
CA LEU A 44 -5.30 -19.18 -12.08
C LEU A 44 -4.85 -17.73 -12.08
N ASP A 45 -3.56 -17.50 -11.87
CA ASP A 45 -2.96 -16.16 -11.81
C ASP A 45 -1.98 -15.97 -12.96
N ASP A 46 -2.14 -14.90 -13.75
CA ASP A 46 -1.36 -14.63 -14.96
C ASP A 46 -1.44 -15.76 -16.01
N ILE A 47 -2.58 -16.46 -16.07
CA ILE A 47 -2.86 -17.52 -17.05
C ILE A 47 -4.03 -17.13 -17.94
N SER A 48 -3.73 -16.82 -19.19
CA SER A 48 -4.76 -16.51 -20.19
C SER A 48 -5.54 -17.76 -20.59
N ILE A 49 -6.79 -17.88 -20.13
CA ILE A 49 -7.72 -18.94 -20.56
C ILE A 49 -8.71 -18.46 -21.64
N GLY A 50 -8.84 -17.15 -21.82
CA GLY A 50 -9.77 -16.56 -22.79
C GLY A 50 -11.25 -16.79 -22.44
N CYS A 51 -12.15 -16.24 -23.25
CA CYS A 51 -13.59 -16.45 -23.09
C CYS A 51 -14.00 -17.92 -23.22
N GLU A 52 -13.41 -18.66 -24.17
CA GLU A 52 -13.70 -20.09 -24.39
C GLU A 52 -13.28 -20.96 -23.20
N GLY A 53 -12.14 -20.66 -22.57
CA GLY A 53 -11.70 -21.36 -21.37
C GLY A 53 -12.61 -21.08 -20.17
N ALA A 54 -13.00 -19.82 -19.98
CA ALA A 54 -13.96 -19.44 -18.93
C ALA A 54 -15.32 -20.13 -19.14
N LYS A 55 -15.80 -20.17 -20.38
CA LYS A 55 -17.01 -20.89 -20.76
C LYS A 55 -16.91 -22.39 -20.49
N ALA A 56 -15.80 -23.02 -20.88
CA ALA A 56 -15.58 -24.43 -20.61
C ALA A 56 -15.60 -24.74 -19.09
N LEU A 57 -15.01 -23.87 -18.26
CA LEU A 57 -15.08 -24.00 -16.80
C LEU A 57 -16.52 -23.82 -16.29
N ALA A 58 -17.24 -22.82 -16.80
CA ALA A 58 -18.61 -22.50 -16.39
C ALA A 58 -19.62 -23.62 -16.73
N ASP A 59 -19.49 -24.22 -17.91
CA ASP A 59 -20.40 -25.24 -18.42
C ASP A 59 -20.08 -26.65 -17.88
N SER A 60 -18.92 -26.83 -17.27
CA SER A 60 -18.49 -28.12 -16.72
C SER A 60 -19.18 -28.46 -15.40
N ASP A 61 -19.42 -29.74 -15.15
CA ASP A 61 -19.94 -30.20 -13.85
C ASP A 61 -18.88 -30.06 -12.75
N LEU A 62 -18.74 -28.85 -12.20
CA LEU A 62 -17.78 -28.44 -11.16
C LEU A 62 -18.50 -27.75 -9.98
N LYS A 63 -19.72 -28.20 -9.67
CA LYS A 63 -20.56 -27.65 -8.59
C LYS A 63 -19.93 -27.73 -7.19
N ASN A 64 -18.88 -28.51 -7.01
CA ASN A 64 -18.13 -28.57 -5.76
C ASN A 64 -17.23 -27.33 -5.55
N LEU A 65 -16.99 -26.52 -6.58
CA LEU A 65 -16.20 -25.30 -6.45
C LEU A 65 -16.95 -24.25 -5.64
N THR A 66 -16.25 -23.73 -4.63
CA THR A 66 -16.68 -22.64 -3.76
C THR A 66 -15.90 -21.36 -4.01
N GLU A 67 -14.72 -21.48 -4.62
CA GLU A 67 -13.79 -20.38 -4.87
C GLU A 67 -13.19 -20.48 -6.27
N LEU A 68 -13.25 -19.38 -7.02
CA LEU A 68 -12.69 -19.28 -8.37
C LEU A 68 -11.97 -17.94 -8.53
N TYR A 69 -10.66 -18.01 -8.77
CA TYR A 69 -9.80 -16.86 -9.01
C TYR A 69 -9.23 -16.99 -10.42
N LEU A 70 -9.65 -16.10 -11.30
CA LEU A 70 -9.22 -15.98 -12.70
C LEU A 70 -8.54 -14.62 -12.88
N VAL A 71 -7.37 -14.47 -12.28
CA VAL A 71 -6.63 -13.21 -12.28
C VAL A 71 -5.83 -13.11 -13.58
N TYR A 72 -5.88 -11.94 -14.24
CA TYR A 72 -5.18 -11.70 -15.51
C TYR A 72 -5.52 -12.76 -16.59
N SER A 73 -6.77 -13.24 -16.59
CA SER A 73 -7.17 -14.43 -17.36
C SER A 73 -7.74 -14.14 -18.75
N ARG A 74 -7.90 -12.84 -19.11
CA ARG A 74 -8.41 -12.36 -20.41
C ARG A 74 -9.76 -12.97 -20.81
N ILE A 75 -10.66 -13.18 -19.85
CA ILE A 75 -11.93 -13.86 -20.11
C ILE A 75 -12.92 -12.97 -20.86
N GLY A 76 -12.81 -11.65 -20.72
CA GLY A 76 -13.70 -10.69 -21.36
C GLY A 76 -15.16 -10.77 -20.88
N ASP A 77 -16.00 -9.93 -21.46
CA ASP A 77 -17.44 -9.93 -21.16
C ASP A 77 -18.13 -11.25 -21.49
N GLU A 78 -17.72 -11.92 -22.58
CA GLU A 78 -18.28 -13.21 -22.96
C GLU A 78 -17.94 -14.31 -21.95
N GLY A 79 -16.72 -14.30 -21.38
CA GLY A 79 -16.36 -15.20 -20.29
C GLY A 79 -17.13 -14.89 -19.00
N ALA A 80 -17.30 -13.60 -18.67
CA ALA A 80 -18.11 -13.17 -17.53
C ALA A 80 -19.59 -13.58 -17.68
N LYS A 81 -20.18 -13.40 -18.87
CA LYS A 81 -21.53 -13.86 -19.23
C LYS A 81 -21.65 -15.38 -19.12
N ALA A 82 -20.63 -16.14 -19.53
CA ALA A 82 -20.62 -17.58 -19.38
C ALA A 82 -20.59 -18.00 -17.90
N LEU A 83 -19.74 -17.38 -17.08
CA LEU A 83 -19.70 -17.63 -15.63
C LEU A 83 -21.03 -17.28 -14.95
N ALA A 84 -21.67 -16.18 -15.35
CA ALA A 84 -22.97 -15.76 -14.84
C ALA A 84 -24.08 -16.78 -15.13
N ASN A 85 -24.06 -17.41 -16.31
CA ASN A 85 -25.10 -18.34 -16.76
C ASN A 85 -24.77 -19.82 -16.54
N GLY A 86 -23.53 -20.11 -16.15
CA GLY A 86 -23.00 -21.47 -16.02
C GLY A 86 -23.48 -22.21 -14.78
N THR A 87 -22.82 -23.33 -14.49
CA THR A 87 -23.26 -24.32 -13.48
C THR A 87 -22.58 -24.17 -12.13
N LEU A 88 -21.70 -23.17 -11.95
CA LEU A 88 -20.90 -22.94 -10.74
C LEU A 88 -21.70 -22.29 -9.59
N THR A 89 -22.82 -22.90 -9.21
CA THR A 89 -23.84 -22.29 -8.33
C THR A 89 -23.44 -22.17 -6.86
N ASN A 90 -22.37 -22.85 -6.45
CA ASN A 90 -21.90 -22.88 -5.06
C ASN A 90 -20.73 -21.92 -4.82
N LEU A 91 -20.37 -21.08 -5.79
CA LEU A 91 -19.34 -20.08 -5.61
C LEU A 91 -19.74 -19.09 -4.52
N THR A 92 -18.81 -18.92 -3.58
CA THR A 92 -18.88 -17.93 -2.50
C THR A 92 -17.85 -16.83 -2.70
N LYS A 93 -16.77 -17.11 -3.45
CA LYS A 93 -15.74 -16.15 -3.82
C LYS A 93 -15.42 -16.23 -5.30
N LEU A 94 -15.43 -15.08 -5.96
CA LEU A 94 -15.07 -14.93 -7.35
C LEU A 94 -14.11 -13.75 -7.51
N SER A 95 -12.96 -13.99 -8.13
CA SER A 95 -12.02 -12.93 -8.49
C SER A 95 -11.78 -12.97 -9.99
N LEU A 96 -12.10 -11.86 -10.65
CA LEU A 96 -11.87 -11.60 -12.07
C LEU A 96 -11.01 -10.35 -12.21
N LEU A 97 -10.01 -10.22 -11.35
CA LEU A 97 -9.08 -9.10 -11.36
C LEU A 97 -8.29 -9.09 -12.68
N ASP A 98 -8.13 -7.93 -13.31
CA ASP A 98 -7.47 -7.77 -14.61
C ASP A 98 -7.99 -8.74 -15.70
N SER A 99 -9.31 -8.88 -15.83
CA SER A 99 -9.93 -9.88 -16.73
C SER A 99 -10.50 -9.35 -18.03
N ASN A 100 -10.27 -8.07 -18.36
CA ASN A 100 -10.80 -7.37 -19.53
C ASN A 100 -12.34 -7.31 -19.54
N ILE A 101 -12.95 -7.10 -18.38
CA ILE A 101 -14.41 -7.05 -18.22
C ILE A 101 -14.87 -5.60 -18.24
N SER A 102 -15.90 -5.31 -19.03
CA SER A 102 -16.55 -4.01 -19.12
C SER A 102 -17.86 -3.96 -18.31
N GLU A 103 -18.61 -2.87 -18.43
CA GLU A 103 -19.96 -2.73 -17.89
C GLU A 103 -20.89 -3.89 -18.29
N GLU A 104 -20.76 -4.45 -19.50
CA GLU A 104 -21.63 -5.53 -19.99
C GLU A 104 -21.42 -6.86 -19.24
N GLY A 105 -20.15 -7.24 -19.02
CA GLY A 105 -19.83 -8.46 -18.31
C GLY A 105 -20.21 -8.36 -16.83
N VAL A 106 -20.00 -7.20 -16.21
CA VAL A 106 -20.46 -6.96 -14.84
C VAL A 106 -21.98 -6.97 -14.74
N GLU A 107 -22.70 -6.42 -15.70
CA GLU A 107 -24.16 -6.47 -15.72
C GLU A 107 -24.68 -7.91 -15.74
N ALA A 108 -24.05 -8.79 -16.52
CA ALA A 108 -24.39 -10.21 -16.55
C ALA A 108 -24.13 -10.90 -15.19
N LEU A 109 -22.97 -10.64 -14.58
CA LEU A 109 -22.63 -11.17 -13.25
C LEU A 109 -23.60 -10.67 -12.18
N ALA A 110 -23.91 -9.38 -12.19
CA ALA A 110 -24.79 -8.73 -11.23
C ALA A 110 -26.23 -9.27 -11.28
N LYS A 111 -26.70 -9.69 -12.45
CA LYS A 111 -28.05 -10.26 -12.66
C LYS A 111 -28.10 -11.78 -12.54
N SER A 112 -26.99 -12.43 -12.20
CA SER A 112 -26.91 -13.89 -12.17
C SER A 112 -27.68 -14.49 -10.98
N GLU A 113 -28.62 -15.40 -11.29
CA GLU A 113 -29.27 -16.25 -10.28
C GLU A 113 -28.36 -17.37 -9.76
N ASN A 114 -27.32 -17.72 -10.53
CA ASN A 114 -26.38 -18.78 -10.19
C ASN A 114 -25.30 -18.31 -9.22
N LEU A 115 -24.99 -17.01 -9.20
CA LEU A 115 -23.94 -16.43 -8.36
C LEU A 115 -24.45 -15.74 -7.09
N LYS A 116 -25.73 -15.90 -6.73
CA LYS A 116 -26.33 -15.27 -5.54
C LYS A 116 -25.67 -15.62 -4.20
N ASN A 117 -24.90 -16.71 -4.15
CA ASN A 117 -24.17 -17.14 -2.95
C ASN A 117 -22.83 -16.43 -2.78
N LEU A 118 -22.43 -15.56 -3.72
CA LEU A 118 -21.21 -14.78 -3.61
C LEU A 118 -21.25 -13.88 -2.38
N THR A 119 -20.18 -13.99 -1.60
CA THR A 119 -19.87 -13.12 -0.46
C THR A 119 -18.66 -12.24 -0.76
N VAL A 120 -17.80 -12.67 -1.69
CA VAL A 120 -16.63 -11.92 -2.14
C VAL A 120 -16.64 -11.84 -3.66
N LEU A 121 -16.58 -10.61 -4.17
CA LEU A 121 -16.40 -10.34 -5.58
C LEU A 121 -15.25 -9.36 -5.77
N ASN A 122 -14.23 -9.77 -6.53
CA ASN A 122 -13.11 -8.91 -6.88
C ASN A 122 -13.08 -8.67 -8.38
N LEU A 123 -13.32 -7.42 -8.77
CA LEU A 123 -13.29 -6.91 -10.14
C LEU A 123 -12.27 -5.77 -10.30
N GLY A 124 -11.36 -5.58 -9.33
CA GLY A 124 -10.33 -4.56 -9.38
C GLY A 124 -9.31 -4.79 -10.50
N ASN A 125 -8.29 -3.93 -10.56
CA ASN A 125 -7.13 -4.11 -11.42
C ASN A 125 -5.84 -3.95 -10.62
N ARG A 126 -4.77 -4.66 -11.02
CA ARG A 126 -3.42 -4.35 -10.53
C ARG A 126 -3.00 -2.99 -11.09
N GLY A 127 -2.28 -2.22 -10.26
CA GLY A 127 -1.59 -1.02 -10.73
C GLY A 127 -0.63 -1.33 -11.89
N VAL A 128 -0.13 -0.30 -12.58
CA VAL A 128 0.70 -0.47 -13.79
C VAL A 128 2.09 -1.01 -13.43
N TYR A 129 2.20 -2.32 -13.24
CA TYR A 129 3.48 -3.03 -13.19
C TYR A 129 3.69 -3.78 -14.51
N GLY A 130 4.16 -3.06 -15.53
CA GLY A 130 4.58 -3.68 -16.78
C GLY A 130 4.75 -2.67 -17.91
N PRO A 131 5.67 -2.91 -18.86
CA PRO A 131 5.81 -2.06 -20.04
C PRO A 131 4.48 -1.99 -20.78
N ALA A 132 4.11 -0.78 -21.22
CA ALA A 132 2.86 -0.40 -21.89
C ALA A 132 2.55 -1.13 -23.22
N CYS A 133 3.21 -2.25 -23.50
CA CYS A 133 3.27 -2.91 -24.80
C CYS A 133 2.48 -4.23 -24.88
N ILE A 134 1.79 -4.65 -23.81
CA ILE A 134 0.95 -5.85 -23.84
C ILE A 134 -0.47 -5.44 -23.47
N ASN A 135 -1.33 -5.33 -24.49
CA ASN A 135 -2.78 -5.11 -24.50
C ASN A 135 -3.45 -5.10 -23.11
N PRO A 136 -4.01 -3.98 -22.63
CA PRO A 136 -4.47 -3.87 -21.24
C PRO A 136 -5.60 -4.87 -21.00
N THR A 137 -5.37 -5.82 -20.10
CA THR A 137 -6.40 -6.75 -19.60
C THR A 137 -7.23 -6.12 -18.50
N LYS A 138 -7.20 -4.79 -18.36
CA LYS A 138 -7.87 -4.08 -17.29
C LYS A 138 -9.38 -4.19 -17.45
N ASN A 139 -10.07 -4.41 -16.34
CA ASN A 139 -11.49 -4.17 -16.25
C ASN A 139 -11.77 -2.67 -16.41
N ASN A 140 -12.90 -2.35 -17.03
CA ASN A 140 -13.37 -1.00 -17.27
C ASN A 140 -14.88 -0.95 -17.01
N ILE A 141 -15.24 -1.06 -15.74
CA ILE A 141 -16.62 -1.25 -15.29
C ILE A 141 -17.44 0.04 -15.40
N GLY A 142 -16.82 1.19 -15.09
CA GLY A 142 -17.46 2.49 -15.16
C GLY A 142 -18.67 2.66 -14.21
N PRO A 143 -19.32 3.83 -14.24
CA PRO A 143 -20.50 4.12 -13.41
C PRO A 143 -21.68 3.18 -13.72
N LYS A 144 -21.86 2.78 -14.98
CA LYS A 144 -22.95 1.87 -15.37
C LYS A 144 -22.78 0.46 -14.82
N GLY A 145 -21.56 -0.08 -14.82
CA GLY A 145 -21.32 -1.39 -14.21
C GLY A 145 -21.47 -1.36 -12.69
N ALA A 146 -21.07 -0.26 -12.04
CA ALA A 146 -21.33 -0.02 -10.62
C ALA A 146 -22.83 0.02 -10.33
N LYS A 147 -23.60 0.73 -11.16
CA LYS A 147 -25.06 0.76 -11.10
C LYS A 147 -25.68 -0.62 -11.33
N ALA A 148 -25.13 -1.42 -12.23
CA ALA A 148 -25.61 -2.78 -12.44
C ALA A 148 -25.41 -3.66 -11.20
N LEU A 149 -24.28 -3.54 -10.50
CA LEU A 149 -24.06 -4.20 -9.20
C LEU A 149 -25.04 -3.70 -8.13
N ALA A 150 -25.28 -2.38 -8.11
CA ALA A 150 -26.24 -1.75 -7.20
C ALA A 150 -27.67 -2.29 -7.41
N ASP A 151 -28.11 -2.47 -8.66
CA ASP A 151 -29.45 -2.94 -9.01
C ASP A 151 -29.58 -4.48 -9.04
N GLY A 152 -28.46 -5.20 -8.98
CA GLY A 152 -28.38 -6.64 -9.20
C GLY A 152 -28.88 -7.53 -8.04
N SER A 153 -28.74 -8.84 -8.22
CA SER A 153 -29.20 -9.89 -7.30
C SER A 153 -28.12 -10.39 -6.33
N LEU A 154 -26.89 -9.88 -6.40
CA LEU A 154 -25.75 -10.25 -5.55
C LEU A 154 -25.85 -9.67 -4.12
N THR A 155 -26.94 -9.97 -3.43
CA THR A 155 -27.32 -9.35 -2.15
C THR A 155 -26.55 -9.86 -0.93
N ASN A 156 -25.79 -10.95 -1.09
CA ASN A 156 -25.00 -11.56 -0.03
C ASN A 156 -23.54 -11.07 -0.01
N LEU A 157 -23.19 -10.09 -0.85
CA LEU A 157 -21.83 -9.55 -0.88
C LEU A 157 -21.47 -8.90 0.46
N VAL A 158 -20.32 -9.32 0.97
CA VAL A 158 -19.67 -8.81 2.19
C VAL A 158 -18.40 -8.05 1.81
N LYS A 159 -17.68 -8.51 0.77
CA LYS A 159 -16.48 -7.87 0.26
C LYS A 159 -16.60 -7.60 -1.23
N LEU A 160 -16.37 -6.34 -1.63
CA LEU A 160 -16.39 -5.92 -3.01
C LEU A 160 -15.13 -5.09 -3.32
N ASN A 161 -14.40 -5.49 -4.35
CA ASN A 161 -13.27 -4.73 -4.87
C ASN A 161 -13.60 -4.24 -6.28
N LEU A 162 -13.63 -2.91 -6.43
CA LEU A 162 -13.81 -2.18 -7.69
C LEU A 162 -12.64 -1.22 -7.94
N SER A 163 -11.46 -1.44 -7.36
CA SER A 163 -10.31 -0.55 -7.56
C SER A 163 -9.96 -0.37 -9.04
N ARG A 164 -9.50 0.82 -9.44
CA ARG A 164 -8.97 1.08 -10.79
C ARG A 164 -10.00 0.84 -11.91
N ASN A 165 -11.27 1.21 -11.73
CA ASN A 165 -12.36 0.91 -12.68
C ASN A 165 -13.15 2.13 -13.20
N ASN A 166 -12.68 3.35 -12.94
CA ASN A 166 -13.31 4.59 -13.39
C ASN A 166 -14.80 4.67 -12.96
N ILE A 167 -15.10 4.26 -11.73
CA ILE A 167 -16.48 4.18 -11.20
C ILE A 167 -17.13 5.57 -11.12
N SER A 168 -16.36 6.63 -10.81
CA SER A 168 -16.80 8.02 -10.66
C SER A 168 -17.86 8.25 -9.55
N ASP A 169 -18.22 9.50 -9.33
CA ASP A 169 -19.27 9.88 -8.37
C ASP A 169 -20.63 9.24 -8.69
N GLU A 170 -21.00 9.15 -9.97
CA GLU A 170 -22.28 8.56 -10.40
C GLU A 170 -22.38 7.08 -10.00
N GLY A 171 -21.30 6.32 -10.20
CA GLY A 171 -21.27 4.91 -9.86
C GLY A 171 -21.34 4.67 -8.35
N ILE A 172 -20.67 5.52 -7.58
CA ILE A 172 -20.72 5.43 -6.12
C ILE A 172 -22.04 5.88 -5.54
N GLU A 173 -22.69 6.88 -6.14
CA GLU A 173 -24.02 7.29 -5.77
C GLU A 173 -25.02 6.14 -5.93
N ALA A 174 -24.93 5.39 -7.02
CA ALA A 174 -25.75 4.21 -7.24
C ALA A 174 -25.51 3.12 -6.17
N LEU A 175 -24.25 2.78 -5.88
CA LEU A 175 -23.90 1.80 -4.86
C LEU A 175 -24.36 2.24 -3.46
N ALA A 176 -24.10 3.50 -3.09
CA ALA A 176 -24.43 4.04 -1.78
C ALA A 176 -25.94 4.04 -1.52
N LYS A 177 -26.76 4.32 -2.54
CA LYS A 177 -28.23 4.32 -2.43
C LYS A 177 -28.87 2.94 -2.52
N SER A 178 -28.12 1.90 -2.86
CA SER A 178 -28.68 0.57 -3.06
C SER A 178 -28.86 -0.23 -1.77
N GLY A 179 -30.09 -0.72 -1.57
CA GLY A 179 -30.40 -1.69 -0.53
C GLY A 179 -29.88 -3.10 -0.79
N ASN A 180 -29.40 -3.40 -2.01
CA ASN A 180 -28.92 -4.73 -2.38
C ASN A 180 -27.49 -4.99 -1.90
N VAL A 181 -26.65 -3.96 -1.80
CA VAL A 181 -25.25 -4.07 -1.36
C VAL A 181 -25.02 -3.57 0.08
N LYS A 182 -26.09 -3.37 0.86
CA LYS A 182 -26.01 -2.88 2.25
C LYS A 182 -25.24 -3.77 3.22
N ASN A 183 -25.00 -5.04 2.85
CA ASN A 183 -24.29 -6.03 3.67
C ASN A 183 -22.76 -5.93 3.54
N LEU A 184 -22.25 -5.04 2.69
CA LEU A 184 -20.82 -4.83 2.52
C LEU A 184 -20.20 -4.38 3.84
N THR A 185 -19.13 -5.07 4.23
CA THR A 185 -18.24 -4.71 5.33
C THR A 185 -16.88 -4.25 4.83
N ASN A 186 -16.47 -4.68 3.63
CA ASN A 186 -15.22 -4.28 3.00
C ASN A 186 -15.51 -3.78 1.59
N LEU A 187 -15.11 -2.55 1.30
CA LEU A 187 -15.29 -1.93 0.00
C LEU A 187 -14.00 -1.24 -0.43
N ASP A 188 -13.43 -1.71 -1.54
CA ASP A 188 -12.26 -1.10 -2.16
C ASP A 188 -12.68 -0.34 -3.42
N LEU A 189 -12.46 0.97 -3.38
CA LEU A 189 -12.77 1.96 -4.41
C LEU A 189 -11.55 2.79 -4.78
N SER A 190 -10.34 2.31 -4.48
CA SER A 190 -9.11 3.02 -4.82
C SER A 190 -9.00 3.31 -6.33
N ASP A 191 -8.46 4.48 -6.71
CA ASP A 191 -8.23 4.88 -8.11
C ASP A 191 -9.49 4.77 -8.99
N ASN A 192 -10.52 5.56 -8.66
CA ASN A 192 -11.81 5.53 -9.36
C ASN A 192 -12.34 6.89 -9.79
N ASN A 193 -11.51 7.94 -9.70
CA ASN A 193 -11.89 9.31 -10.01
C ASN A 193 -13.15 9.76 -9.23
N ILE A 194 -13.20 9.42 -7.94
CA ILE A 194 -14.27 9.82 -7.02
C ILE A 194 -13.92 11.19 -6.43
N GLY A 195 -14.86 12.12 -6.53
CA GLY A 195 -14.77 13.48 -5.99
C GLY A 195 -15.56 13.68 -4.69
N PRO A 196 -15.76 14.95 -4.29
CA PRO A 196 -16.49 15.30 -3.07
C PRO A 196 -17.94 14.81 -3.07
N GLU A 197 -18.62 14.83 -4.21
CA GLU A 197 -20.02 14.39 -4.32
C GLU A 197 -20.15 12.88 -4.14
N GLY A 198 -19.19 12.09 -4.62
CA GLY A 198 -19.16 10.65 -4.35
C GLY A 198 -18.89 10.32 -2.89
N ALA A 199 -17.96 11.05 -2.24
CA ALA A 199 -17.73 10.92 -0.80
C ALA A 199 -18.98 11.26 0.01
N LYS A 200 -19.69 12.32 -0.37
CA LYS A 200 -20.96 12.71 0.23
C LYS A 200 -22.06 11.68 0.00
N ALA A 201 -22.12 11.04 -1.18
CA ALA A 201 -23.06 9.96 -1.43
C ALA A 201 -22.81 8.77 -0.49
N LEU A 202 -21.54 8.41 -0.24
CA LEU A 202 -21.19 7.40 0.77
C LEU A 202 -21.59 7.84 2.18
N ALA A 203 -21.36 9.11 2.52
CA ALA A 203 -21.73 9.69 3.82
C ALA A 203 -23.25 9.62 4.07
N ASP A 204 -24.08 9.91 3.06
CA ASP A 204 -25.54 9.95 3.18
C ASP A 204 -26.22 8.60 2.89
N GLY A 205 -25.47 7.64 2.36
CA GLY A 205 -25.97 6.38 1.83
C GLY A 205 -26.34 5.30 2.86
N SER A 206 -26.57 4.10 2.33
CA SER A 206 -27.09 2.92 3.06
C SER A 206 -26.02 1.88 3.42
N LEU A 207 -24.76 2.11 3.03
CA LEU A 207 -23.60 1.24 3.31
C LEU A 207 -23.11 1.39 4.77
N THR A 208 -24.04 1.19 5.71
CA THR A 208 -23.84 1.45 7.15
C THR A 208 -23.04 0.38 7.89
N ASN A 209 -22.78 -0.75 7.24
CA ASN A 209 -22.05 -1.89 7.80
C ASN A 209 -20.56 -1.90 7.45
N LEU A 210 -20.06 -0.87 6.75
CA LEU A 210 -18.65 -0.79 6.37
C LEU A 210 -17.75 -0.77 7.61
N VAL A 211 -16.73 -1.62 7.57
CA VAL A 211 -15.66 -1.77 8.56
C VAL A 211 -14.33 -1.37 7.92
N GLU A 212 -14.12 -1.74 6.67
CA GLU A 212 -12.95 -1.37 5.87
C GLU A 212 -13.41 -0.63 4.61
N LEU A 213 -12.86 0.56 4.39
CA LEU A 213 -13.11 1.36 3.19
C LEU A 213 -11.79 1.90 2.65
N ASP A 214 -11.49 1.58 1.40
CA ASP A 214 -10.35 2.12 0.67
C ASP A 214 -10.85 3.11 -0.39
N LEU A 215 -10.47 4.38 -0.22
CA LEU A 215 -10.75 5.48 -1.13
C LEU A 215 -9.44 6.09 -1.66
N SER A 216 -8.31 5.41 -1.55
CA SER A 216 -6.99 5.92 -1.99
C SER A 216 -6.95 6.29 -3.48
N GLU A 217 -6.00 7.14 -3.88
CA GLU A 217 -5.79 7.54 -5.29
C GLU A 217 -7.08 8.14 -5.93
N ASN A 218 -7.83 8.98 -5.19
CA ASN A 218 -9.04 9.64 -5.69
C ASN A 218 -8.95 11.17 -5.56
N ASN A 219 -10.06 11.89 -5.74
CA ASN A 219 -10.13 13.35 -5.70
C ASN A 219 -11.09 13.83 -4.60
N ILE A 220 -11.12 13.14 -3.46
CA ILE A 220 -12.13 13.34 -2.40
C ILE A 220 -12.09 14.76 -1.82
N SER A 221 -10.90 15.35 -1.67
CA SER A 221 -10.66 16.71 -1.14
C SER A 221 -11.20 16.96 0.28
N ASP A 222 -10.97 18.17 0.80
CA ASP A 222 -11.47 18.58 2.13
C ASP A 222 -12.99 18.51 2.25
N GLU A 223 -13.74 18.86 1.19
CA GLU A 223 -15.21 18.87 1.21
C GLU A 223 -15.78 17.45 1.35
N GLY A 224 -15.23 16.48 0.62
CA GLY A 224 -15.67 15.09 0.69
C GLY A 224 -15.33 14.46 2.04
N ILE A 225 -14.15 14.78 2.59
CA ILE A 225 -13.76 14.35 3.94
C ILE A 225 -14.67 14.96 5.01
N GLU A 226 -15.06 16.22 4.88
CA GLU A 226 -15.99 16.85 5.82
C GLU A 226 -17.32 16.11 5.88
N ALA A 227 -17.85 15.68 4.73
CA ALA A 227 -19.08 14.88 4.66
C ALA A 227 -18.91 13.51 5.34
N LEU A 228 -17.83 12.79 5.02
CA LEU A 228 -17.55 11.47 5.61
C LEU A 228 -17.34 11.56 7.12
N ALA A 229 -16.55 12.52 7.59
CA ALA A 229 -16.22 12.66 9.02
C ALA A 229 -17.45 12.97 9.88
N LYS A 230 -18.42 13.72 9.34
CA LYS A 230 -19.66 14.09 10.05
C LYS A 230 -20.76 13.03 9.93
N SER A 231 -20.58 12.02 9.09
CA SER A 231 -21.61 11.03 8.84
C SER A 231 -21.75 10.00 9.96
N GLY A 232 -22.99 9.79 10.41
CA GLY A 232 -23.34 8.69 11.29
C GLY A 232 -23.42 7.32 10.61
N ASN A 233 -23.35 7.27 9.28
CA ASN A 233 -23.49 6.05 8.49
C ASN A 233 -22.17 5.27 8.38
N VAL A 234 -21.03 5.95 8.38
CA VAL A 234 -19.69 5.34 8.30
C VAL A 234 -18.99 5.20 9.66
N LYS A 235 -19.72 5.36 10.76
CA LYS A 235 -19.18 5.30 12.13
C LYS A 235 -18.57 3.95 12.52
N ASN A 236 -18.88 2.88 11.79
CA ASN A 236 -18.42 1.53 12.07
C ASN A 236 -17.04 1.22 11.46
N LEU A 237 -16.49 2.16 10.66
CA LEU A 237 -15.16 2.00 10.07
C LEU A 237 -14.10 1.82 11.17
N THR A 238 -13.30 0.78 11.00
CA THR A 238 -12.08 0.54 11.76
C THR A 238 -10.84 0.83 10.92
N ASN A 239 -10.94 0.68 9.60
CA ASN A 239 -9.83 0.91 8.67
C ASN A 239 -10.33 1.81 7.54
N LEU A 240 -9.61 2.92 7.33
CA LEU A 240 -9.92 3.89 6.29
C LEU A 240 -8.62 4.31 5.59
N ASP A 241 -8.55 4.06 4.29
CA ASP A 241 -7.46 4.55 3.44
C ASP A 241 -7.96 5.75 2.63
N LEU A 242 -7.29 6.88 2.83
CA LEU A 242 -7.52 8.16 2.17
C LEU A 242 -6.22 8.70 1.55
N SER A 243 -5.24 7.83 1.28
CA SER A 243 -3.99 8.25 0.67
C SER A 243 -4.23 8.83 -0.74
N ASP A 244 -3.42 9.82 -1.14
CA ASP A 244 -3.50 10.48 -2.45
C ASP A 244 -4.92 10.97 -2.81
N ASN A 245 -5.43 11.95 -2.06
CA ASN A 245 -6.81 12.46 -2.19
C ASN A 245 -6.94 13.98 -2.17
N ASN A 246 -5.83 14.70 -2.29
CA ASN A 246 -5.78 16.17 -2.23
C ASN A 246 -6.39 16.75 -0.92
N ILE A 247 -6.23 16.04 0.20
CA ILE A 247 -6.73 16.47 1.53
C ILE A 247 -5.75 17.47 2.14
N GLY A 248 -6.27 18.63 2.54
CA GLY A 248 -5.55 19.71 3.19
C GLY A 248 -5.81 19.81 4.70
N PRO A 249 -5.41 20.95 5.31
CA PRO A 249 -5.58 21.18 6.74
C PRO A 249 -7.05 21.16 7.21
N GLU A 250 -8.00 21.64 6.38
CA GLU A 250 -9.41 21.67 6.77
C GLU A 250 -10.04 20.26 6.76
N GLY A 251 -9.66 19.39 5.82
CA GLY A 251 -10.09 17.99 5.83
C GLY A 251 -9.52 17.24 7.02
N ALA A 252 -8.24 17.48 7.37
CA ALA A 252 -7.62 16.93 8.57
C ALA A 252 -8.35 17.36 9.86
N LYS A 253 -8.75 18.64 9.92
CA LYS A 253 -9.54 19.19 11.01
C LYS A 253 -10.95 18.58 11.06
N ALA A 254 -11.59 18.37 9.92
CA ALA A 254 -12.88 17.69 9.87
C ALA A 254 -12.79 16.25 10.41
N LEU A 255 -11.73 15.50 10.09
CA LEU A 255 -11.48 14.18 10.68
C LEU A 255 -11.29 14.26 12.21
N ALA A 256 -10.56 15.27 12.68
CA ALA A 256 -10.28 15.49 14.10
C ALA A 256 -11.56 15.78 14.92
N ASP A 257 -12.48 16.56 14.34
CA ASP A 257 -13.74 17.00 14.94
C ASP A 257 -14.93 16.05 14.66
N GLY A 258 -14.72 15.05 13.80
CA GLY A 258 -15.75 14.16 13.30
C GLY A 258 -16.21 13.06 14.26
N SER A 259 -16.82 12.02 13.69
CA SER A 259 -17.51 10.94 14.41
C SER A 259 -16.94 9.55 14.13
N LEU A 260 -15.78 9.46 13.46
CA LEU A 260 -15.07 8.23 13.10
C LEU A 260 -14.32 7.61 14.30
N THR A 261 -15.03 7.49 15.42
CA THR A 261 -14.46 7.13 16.73
C THR A 261 -14.01 5.68 16.87
N ASN A 262 -14.39 4.82 15.92
CA ASN A 262 -14.00 3.41 15.90
C ASN A 262 -12.75 3.13 15.04
N LEU A 263 -12.18 4.16 14.39
CA LEU A 263 -10.99 3.98 13.58
C LEU A 263 -9.81 3.49 14.43
N VAL A 264 -9.16 2.45 13.90
CA VAL A 264 -7.96 1.79 14.41
C VAL A 264 -6.80 2.06 13.47
N GLU A 265 -7.06 2.06 12.16
CA GLU A 265 -6.08 2.33 11.11
C GLU A 265 -6.59 3.45 10.20
N LEU A 266 -5.74 4.45 9.99
CA LEU A 266 -6.00 5.56 9.09
C LEU A 266 -4.76 5.85 8.25
N ASP A 267 -4.91 5.79 6.93
CA ASP A 267 -3.89 6.22 5.99
C ASP A 267 -4.28 7.57 5.36
N LEU A 268 -3.44 8.58 5.57
CA LEU A 268 -3.56 9.92 5.00
C LEU A 268 -2.33 10.27 4.15
N SER A 269 -1.56 9.28 3.73
CA SER A 269 -0.33 9.48 2.97
C SER A 269 -0.55 10.22 1.66
N GLU A 270 0.47 10.89 1.15
CA GLU A 270 0.43 11.56 -0.16
C GLU A 270 -0.70 12.61 -0.28
N ASN A 271 -0.95 13.33 0.81
CA ASN A 271 -1.91 14.44 0.86
C ASN A 271 -1.19 15.77 1.16
N ASN A 272 -1.96 16.83 1.38
CA ASN A 272 -1.48 18.19 1.64
C ASN A 272 -1.77 18.64 3.09
N ILE A 273 -1.75 17.71 4.05
CA ILE A 273 -2.23 17.92 5.43
C ILE A 273 -1.47 19.05 6.16
N SER A 274 -0.15 19.18 5.94
CA SER A 274 0.73 20.18 6.54
C SER A 274 0.80 20.18 8.07
N ASP A 275 1.62 21.07 8.65
CA ASP A 275 1.72 21.25 10.10
C ASP A 275 0.39 21.67 10.76
N GLU A 276 -0.46 22.43 10.05
CA GLU A 276 -1.75 22.91 10.58
C GLU A 276 -2.76 21.77 10.74
N GLY A 277 -2.90 20.92 9.72
CA GLY A 277 -3.78 19.76 9.79
C GLY A 277 -3.33 18.76 10.86
N ILE A 278 -2.01 18.57 11.00
CA ILE A 278 -1.44 17.75 12.08
C ILE A 278 -1.75 18.33 13.47
N GLU A 279 -1.71 19.65 13.64
CA GLU A 279 -2.11 20.29 14.90
C GLU A 279 -3.57 20.04 15.26
N ALA A 280 -4.45 19.98 14.26
CA ALA A 280 -5.86 19.63 14.46
C ALA A 280 -6.02 18.15 14.85
N LEU A 281 -5.44 17.23 14.07
CA LEU A 281 -5.47 15.79 14.35
C LEU A 281 -4.91 15.47 15.74
N ALA A 282 -3.82 16.12 16.15
CA ALA A 282 -3.21 15.91 17.46
C ALA A 282 -4.10 16.34 18.65
N LYS A 283 -5.08 17.22 18.43
CA LYS A 283 -6.00 17.74 19.47
C LYS A 283 -7.39 17.08 19.42
N GLY A 284 -7.77 16.48 18.29
CA GLY A 284 -9.08 15.89 18.06
C GLY A 284 -9.38 14.69 18.94
N GLU A 285 -10.65 14.51 19.29
CA GLU A 285 -11.15 13.36 20.08
C GLU A 285 -11.60 12.20 19.20
N SER A 286 -11.92 12.48 17.93
CA SER A 286 -12.45 11.50 16.98
C SER A 286 -11.50 10.32 16.80
N LEU A 287 -10.19 10.56 16.75
CA LEU A 287 -9.20 9.54 16.36
C LEU A 287 -8.45 8.89 17.54
N LYS A 288 -9.00 8.98 18.76
CA LYS A 288 -8.32 8.52 19.99
C LYS A 288 -8.03 7.01 20.05
N ASN A 289 -8.71 6.22 19.22
CA ASN A 289 -8.57 4.76 19.18
C ASN A 289 -7.56 4.29 18.12
N LEU A 290 -6.95 5.20 17.35
CA LEU A 290 -5.96 4.84 16.35
C LEU A 290 -4.76 4.13 16.97
N THR A 291 -4.38 3.02 16.36
CA THR A 291 -3.15 2.28 16.63
C THR A 291 -2.17 2.36 15.47
N SER A 292 -2.65 2.65 14.26
CA SER A 292 -1.83 2.90 13.07
C SER A 292 -2.24 4.22 12.41
N LEU A 293 -1.25 5.07 12.12
CA LEU A 293 -1.45 6.32 11.39
C LEU A 293 -0.33 6.52 10.37
N HIS A 294 -0.69 6.61 9.09
CA HIS A 294 0.25 6.89 8.03
C HIS A 294 0.06 8.30 7.48
N LEU A 295 1.16 9.03 7.41
CA LEU A 295 1.23 10.46 7.08
C LEU A 295 2.46 10.75 6.21
N ASN A 296 2.96 9.76 5.45
CA ASN A 296 4.10 10.03 4.57
C ASN A 296 3.72 11.00 3.46
N CYS A 297 4.69 11.77 2.95
CA CYS A 297 4.46 12.72 1.86
C CYS A 297 3.35 13.77 2.15
N ASN A 298 3.39 14.44 3.32
CA ASN A 298 2.33 15.38 3.74
C ASN A 298 2.84 16.80 4.05
N SER A 299 4.07 17.12 3.65
CA SER A 299 4.72 18.41 3.94
C SER A 299 4.75 18.76 5.45
N ILE A 300 4.92 17.75 6.31
CA ILE A 300 4.98 17.92 7.77
C ILE A 300 6.38 18.37 8.18
N GLY A 301 6.46 19.46 8.92
CA GLY A 301 7.70 20.03 9.45
C GLY A 301 7.90 19.73 10.95
N ASN A 302 8.86 20.46 11.53
CA ASN A 302 9.14 20.37 12.97
C ASN A 302 7.93 20.76 13.84
N LYS A 303 7.05 21.65 13.36
CA LYS A 303 5.90 22.13 14.13
C LYS A 303 4.84 21.03 14.26
N GLY A 304 4.48 20.36 13.16
CA GLY A 304 3.56 19.24 13.16
C GLY A 304 4.12 18.04 13.94
N ALA A 305 5.40 17.71 13.76
CA ALA A 305 6.06 16.67 14.56
C ALA A 305 6.00 16.95 16.08
N LYS A 306 6.20 18.21 16.49
CA LYS A 306 6.05 18.63 17.89
C LYS A 306 4.59 18.56 18.38
N ALA A 307 3.62 18.78 17.51
CA ALA A 307 2.21 18.66 17.85
C ALA A 307 1.82 17.19 18.09
N LEU A 308 2.22 16.28 17.18
CA LEU A 308 2.04 14.83 17.36
C LEU A 308 2.70 14.34 18.64
N ALA A 309 3.95 14.75 18.87
CA ALA A 309 4.70 14.39 20.08
C ALA A 309 4.00 14.81 21.38
N LYS A 310 3.14 15.82 21.36
CA LYS A 310 2.41 16.31 22.55
C LYS A 310 0.96 15.82 22.60
N SER A 311 0.53 14.99 21.64
CA SER A 311 -0.85 14.54 21.59
C SER A 311 -1.12 13.52 22.70
N GLU A 312 -2.00 13.88 23.62
CA GLU A 312 -2.57 12.95 24.60
C GLU A 312 -3.72 12.10 24.01
N LYS A 313 -4.21 12.49 22.83
CA LYS A 313 -5.32 11.84 22.14
C LYS A 313 -4.85 10.64 21.32
N LEU A 314 -3.68 10.76 20.69
CA LEU A 314 -3.08 9.72 19.85
C LEU A 314 -2.10 8.80 20.61
N LYS A 315 -2.20 8.74 21.95
CA LYS A 315 -1.29 7.95 22.81
C LYS A 315 -1.33 6.43 22.57
N ASN A 316 -2.37 5.94 21.89
CA ASN A 316 -2.56 4.52 21.55
C ASN A 316 -1.84 4.12 20.26
N LEU A 317 -1.23 5.07 19.54
CA LEU A 317 -0.48 4.76 18.32
C LEU A 317 0.69 3.81 18.62
N THR A 318 0.73 2.72 17.86
CA THR A 318 1.79 1.71 17.88
C THR A 318 2.62 1.74 16.59
N ASP A 319 2.03 2.22 15.50
CA ASP A 319 2.64 2.37 14.18
C ASP A 319 2.39 3.81 13.67
N LEU A 320 3.47 4.53 13.38
CA LEU A 320 3.42 5.89 12.86
C LEU A 320 4.39 6.05 11.70
N ASN A 321 3.85 6.32 10.51
CA ASN A 321 4.64 6.57 9.32
C ASN A 321 4.68 8.07 8.97
N LEU A 322 5.87 8.65 9.00
CA LEU A 322 6.15 10.05 8.68
C LEU A 322 7.22 10.18 7.59
N ASP A 323 7.45 9.13 6.79
CA ASP A 323 8.42 9.13 5.69
C ASP A 323 8.18 10.30 4.72
N THR A 324 9.25 10.80 4.08
CA THR A 324 9.17 11.80 3.00
C THR A 324 8.41 13.05 3.43
N ASN A 325 8.85 13.64 4.53
CA ASN A 325 8.32 14.89 5.06
C ASN A 325 9.47 15.90 5.29
N GLY A 326 9.13 17.08 5.78
CA GLY A 326 10.06 18.17 6.11
C GLY A 326 10.59 18.14 7.54
N ILE A 327 10.55 16.99 8.25
CA ILE A 327 10.89 16.93 9.67
C ILE A 327 12.40 17.07 9.86
N GLY A 328 12.80 18.03 10.69
CA GLY A 328 14.18 18.28 11.08
C GLY A 328 14.57 17.59 12.38
N SER A 329 15.82 17.81 12.80
CA SER A 329 16.37 17.25 14.06
C SER A 329 15.53 17.63 15.29
N GLU A 330 14.98 18.84 15.33
CA GLU A 330 14.15 19.31 16.45
C GLU A 330 12.77 18.63 16.52
N GLY A 331 12.17 18.31 15.37
CA GLY A 331 10.93 17.53 15.31
C GLY A 331 11.17 16.08 15.70
N ALA A 332 12.26 15.47 15.20
CA ALA A 332 12.65 14.11 15.57
C ALA A 332 12.93 13.97 17.07
N LYS A 333 13.64 14.92 17.68
CA LYS A 333 13.85 14.96 19.14
C LYS A 333 12.54 15.06 19.92
N ALA A 334 11.59 15.86 19.42
CA ALA A 334 10.28 15.99 20.06
C ALA A 334 9.53 14.66 20.02
N LEU A 335 9.47 13.99 18.86
CA LEU A 335 8.84 12.67 18.73
C LEU A 335 9.48 11.63 19.67
N ALA A 336 10.80 11.65 19.82
CA ALA A 336 11.52 10.73 20.70
C ALA A 336 11.27 10.96 22.22
N SER A 337 10.86 12.18 22.61
CA SER A 337 10.64 12.55 24.02
C SER A 337 9.17 12.85 24.35
N GLY A 338 8.27 12.58 23.42
CA GLY A 338 6.86 12.94 23.51
C GLY A 338 5.97 11.95 24.28
N SER A 339 4.67 12.22 24.25
CA SER A 339 3.59 11.45 24.91
C SER A 339 3.17 10.18 24.15
N LEU A 340 3.73 9.92 22.96
CA LEU A 340 3.41 8.76 22.12
C LEU A 340 4.11 7.48 22.62
N THR A 341 3.83 7.11 23.87
CA THR A 341 4.53 6.06 24.62
C THR A 341 4.24 4.63 24.16
N SER A 342 3.18 4.42 23.38
CA SER A 342 2.81 3.10 22.84
C SER A 342 3.50 2.77 21.51
N LEU A 343 4.28 3.69 20.93
CA LEU A 343 4.91 3.49 19.63
C LEU A 343 5.92 2.34 19.65
N THR A 344 5.72 1.39 18.73
CA THR A 344 6.65 0.27 18.48
C THR A 344 7.33 0.39 17.12
N LYS A 345 6.71 1.12 16.19
CA LYS A 345 7.23 1.41 14.86
C LYS A 345 7.09 2.89 14.57
N LEU A 346 8.19 3.49 14.13
CA LEU A 346 8.25 4.88 13.71
C LEU A 346 9.09 4.97 12.44
N CYS A 347 8.46 5.36 11.34
CA CYS A 347 9.12 5.55 10.06
C CYS A 347 9.40 7.05 9.84
N LEU A 348 10.68 7.40 9.69
CA LEU A 348 11.16 8.78 9.49
C LEU A 348 12.11 8.88 8.29
N PHE A 349 12.05 7.93 7.36
CA PHE A 349 12.89 7.97 6.16
C PHE A 349 12.64 9.26 5.35
N ARG A 350 13.61 9.63 4.51
CA ARG A 350 13.52 10.79 3.59
C ARG A 350 13.05 12.09 4.26
N ASN A 351 13.47 12.34 5.50
CA ASN A 351 13.28 13.59 6.25
C ASN A 351 14.62 14.34 6.43
N ASN A 352 14.57 15.62 6.84
CA ASN A 352 15.75 16.47 7.01
C ASN A 352 16.36 16.41 8.43
N ILE A 353 16.52 15.22 9.01
CA ILE A 353 16.90 15.02 10.42
C ILE A 353 18.40 15.36 10.68
N GLY A 354 19.18 15.57 9.62
CA GLY A 354 20.59 15.95 9.66
C GLY A 354 21.52 14.75 9.93
N TYR A 355 22.65 14.69 9.21
CA TYR A 355 23.70 13.71 9.44
C TYR A 355 24.64 14.19 10.57
N ARG A 356 24.89 13.35 11.60
CA ARG A 356 26.09 13.31 12.48
C ARG A 356 26.08 13.81 13.95
N SER A 357 24.98 14.24 14.58
CA SER A 357 25.06 14.57 16.04
C SER A 357 23.79 14.36 16.87
N SER A 358 22.63 14.12 16.24
CA SER A 358 21.33 14.00 16.91
C SER A 358 20.96 12.56 17.31
N LEU A 359 21.48 11.52 16.66
CA LEU A 359 21.17 10.13 17.02
C LEU A 359 21.74 9.72 18.39
N ASN A 360 22.94 10.19 18.75
CA ASN A 360 23.55 9.87 20.05
C ASN A 360 22.79 10.47 21.24
N HIS A 361 22.00 11.53 21.05
CA HIS A 361 21.16 12.10 22.11
C HIS A 361 19.75 11.49 22.15
N ALA A 362 19.21 11.03 21.02
CA ALA A 362 17.93 10.32 20.98
C ALA A 362 17.99 8.94 21.67
N LEU A 363 19.15 8.27 21.64
CA LEU A 363 19.40 6.98 22.30
C LEU A 363 19.55 7.05 23.83
N VAL A 364 19.80 8.24 24.41
CA VAL A 364 20.08 8.40 25.85
C VAL A 364 18.80 8.73 26.65
N GLY A 365 17.68 9.02 25.98
CA GLY A 365 16.40 9.36 26.59
C GLY A 365 15.37 8.23 26.56
N GLY A 366 15.62 7.12 27.25
CA GLY A 366 14.54 6.33 27.87
C GLY A 366 13.61 5.49 26.99
N VAL A 367 13.89 5.28 25.70
CA VAL A 367 13.31 4.17 24.92
C VAL A 367 14.45 3.41 24.30
N VAL A 368 14.75 2.21 24.83
CA VAL A 368 15.54 1.22 24.08
C VAL A 368 14.63 0.81 22.92
N LEU A 369 14.66 1.58 21.83
CA LEU A 369 14.21 1.13 20.53
C LEU A 369 15.05 -0.12 20.25
N SER A 370 14.44 -1.29 20.42
CA SER A 370 15.04 -2.56 20.05
C SER A 370 15.63 -2.39 18.66
N LEU A 371 16.92 -2.71 18.55
CA LEU A 371 17.89 -2.52 17.47
C LEU A 371 17.49 -3.11 16.10
N SER A 372 16.24 -2.96 15.66
CA SER A 372 15.72 -3.43 14.38
C SER A 372 15.43 -2.29 13.40
N ILE A 373 15.55 -1.01 13.80
CA ILE A 373 15.06 0.12 13.00
C ILE A 373 16.06 1.28 13.05
N VAL A 374 17.09 1.24 12.21
CA VAL A 374 17.65 2.36 11.43
C VAL A 374 18.50 1.72 10.32
N TYR A 375 17.90 1.40 9.16
CA TYR A 375 18.71 1.14 7.96
C TYR A 375 19.07 2.50 7.35
N LEU A 376 20.35 2.87 7.45
CA LEU A 376 20.86 4.11 6.87
C LEU A 376 20.73 4.06 5.35
N ALA A 377 20.04 5.07 4.83
CA ALA A 377 20.02 5.38 3.41
C ALA A 377 21.43 5.83 2.95
N SER A 378 22.04 5.01 2.10
CA SER A 378 22.88 5.53 1.02
C SER A 378 22.85 4.54 -0.13
N GLY A 379 22.38 4.99 -1.29
CA GLY A 379 22.66 4.33 -2.58
C GLY A 379 24.15 4.41 -2.93
N ALA A 380 24.99 3.81 -2.09
CA ALA A 380 26.40 3.55 -2.35
C ALA A 380 26.59 2.03 -2.30
N VAL A 381 27.06 1.48 -3.42
CA VAL A 381 27.34 0.05 -3.65
C VAL A 381 28.24 -0.50 -2.52
N LEU A 382 27.75 -1.46 -1.75
CA LEU A 382 28.57 -2.22 -0.80
C LEU A 382 29.51 -3.15 -1.57
N ASN A 383 30.80 -3.07 -1.30
CA ASN A 383 31.80 -4.04 -1.76
C ASN A 383 31.62 -5.36 -0.98
N PRO A 384 31.92 -6.54 -1.55
CA PRO A 384 31.52 -7.84 -0.98
C PRO A 384 32.29 -8.29 0.28
N VAL A 385 33.15 -7.44 0.87
CA VAL A 385 34.08 -7.85 1.95
C VAL A 385 33.55 -7.50 3.35
N ASP A 386 32.54 -6.63 3.47
CA ASP A 386 32.01 -6.19 4.78
C ASP A 386 30.83 -7.03 5.29
N ALA A 387 30.44 -8.10 4.59
CA ALA A 387 29.32 -8.96 4.97
C ALA A 387 29.69 -10.11 5.94
N ILE A 388 30.95 -10.20 6.38
CA ILE A 388 31.43 -11.28 7.25
C ILE A 388 31.97 -10.67 8.55
N ILE A 389 31.09 -10.41 9.52
CA ILE A 389 31.30 -10.57 10.96
C ILE A 389 29.90 -10.55 11.59
N THR A 390 29.32 -11.73 11.77
CA THR A 390 28.21 -11.97 12.70
C THR A 390 28.73 -12.86 13.82
N PHE A 391 28.21 -12.64 15.04
CA PHE A 391 28.42 -13.40 16.29
C PHE A 391 29.72 -13.18 17.09
N ILE A 392 29.75 -12.17 17.98
CA ILE A 392 30.33 -12.26 19.36
C ILE A 392 29.55 -11.29 20.30
N PRO A 393 29.24 -11.65 21.58
CA PRO A 393 28.42 -10.81 22.48
C PRO A 393 29.13 -9.54 22.97
N VAL A 394 28.47 -8.38 22.81
CA VAL A 394 28.98 -7.03 23.13
C VAL A 394 28.81 -6.69 24.61
N ALA A 395 29.56 -7.37 25.49
CA ALA A 395 29.66 -6.98 26.91
C ALA A 395 31.08 -6.67 27.39
N ILE A 396 32.11 -6.89 26.56
CA ILE A 396 33.52 -6.76 27.00
C ILE A 396 34.28 -5.61 26.30
N ILE A 397 33.76 -5.04 25.20
CA ILE A 397 34.47 -3.99 24.44
C ILE A 397 34.31 -2.58 25.06
N SER A 398 33.25 -2.35 25.86
CA SER A 398 32.98 -1.00 26.40
C SER A 398 34.00 -0.51 27.44
N THR A 399 34.69 -1.42 28.14
CA THR A 399 35.60 -1.02 29.23
C THR A 399 37.04 -0.79 28.75
N VAL A 400 37.44 -1.40 27.64
CA VAL A 400 38.82 -1.28 27.12
C VAL A 400 38.98 -0.10 26.16
N LEU A 401 37.93 0.30 25.45
CA LEU A 401 37.99 1.43 24.51
C LEU A 401 37.96 2.81 25.20
N CYS A 402 37.38 2.90 26.41
CA CYS A 402 37.39 4.14 27.21
C CYS A 402 38.77 4.49 27.79
N LEU A 403 39.67 3.51 27.99
CA LEU A 403 41.01 3.75 28.53
C LEU A 403 42.04 4.17 27.46
N LEU A 404 41.82 3.85 26.18
CA LEU A 404 42.75 4.20 25.10
C LEU A 404 42.49 5.58 24.47
N ILE A 405 41.23 6.07 24.51
CA ILE A 405 40.89 7.38 23.95
C ILE A 405 41.22 8.53 24.93
N GLY A 406 41.29 8.23 26.24
CA GLY A 406 41.69 9.20 27.27
C GLY A 406 43.16 9.65 27.23
N GLN A 407 44.06 8.85 26.62
CA GLN A 407 45.48 9.20 26.50
C GLN A 407 45.83 10.00 25.23
N PHE A 408 44.98 9.99 24.19
CA PHE A 408 45.26 10.71 22.93
C PHE A 408 44.81 12.18 22.92
N CYS A 409 43.95 12.59 23.85
CA CYS A 409 43.44 13.97 23.90
C CYS A 409 44.31 14.96 24.71
N GLN A 410 45.43 14.54 25.32
CA GLN A 410 46.36 15.47 25.99
C GLN A 410 47.53 15.94 25.12
N GLU A 411 47.78 15.34 23.94
CA GLU A 411 48.94 15.73 23.10
C GLU A 411 48.64 16.74 21.97
N VAL A 412 47.37 17.09 21.70
CA VAL A 412 47.04 17.99 20.57
C VAL A 412 46.78 19.45 20.99
N SER A 413 46.77 19.76 22.29
CA SER A 413 46.71 21.15 22.79
C SER A 413 48.09 21.73 23.09
N TYR A 414 49.08 21.55 22.22
CA TYR A 414 50.30 22.36 22.22
C TYR A 414 51.00 22.32 20.85
N LYS A 415 50.51 23.11 19.89
CA LYS A 415 51.35 23.92 18.98
C LYS A 415 50.49 24.82 18.08
N LYS A 416 50.75 26.11 18.22
CA LYS A 416 50.16 27.27 17.53
C LYS A 416 51.08 27.63 16.34
N GLN A 417 50.52 28.32 15.32
CA GLN A 417 51.20 29.03 14.21
C GLN A 417 51.82 28.10 13.13
N GLU A 418 51.58 28.24 11.83
CA GLU A 418 51.61 29.42 10.95
C GLU A 418 50.86 29.17 9.62
N ASN A 419 50.66 30.24 8.84
CA ASN A 419 50.01 30.33 7.52
C ASN A 419 50.40 29.23 6.50
N TYR A 420 49.47 28.83 5.62
CA TYR A 420 49.63 28.80 4.14
C TYR A 420 48.31 28.38 3.47
N THR A 421 47.84 29.21 2.53
CA THR A 421 46.94 28.82 1.43
C THR A 421 47.72 28.05 0.36
N VAL A 422 47.16 26.96 -0.18
CA VAL A 422 47.08 26.59 -1.62
C VAL A 422 46.57 25.15 -1.77
N SER A 423 45.67 24.99 -2.75
CA SER A 423 45.06 23.77 -3.25
C SER A 423 46.04 22.70 -3.74
N THR A 424 45.67 21.42 -3.63
CA THR A 424 45.99 20.31 -4.56
C THR A 424 45.24 19.08 -4.00
N TYR A 425 44.28 18.41 -4.66
CA TYR A 425 44.27 17.83 -6.00
C TYR A 425 45.66 17.33 -6.44
N SER A 426 46.21 16.33 -5.74
CA SER A 426 47.14 15.31 -6.29
C SER A 426 47.81 14.45 -5.19
N ALA A 427 47.04 13.80 -4.30
CA ALA A 427 47.63 12.88 -3.31
C ALA A 427 46.90 11.54 -3.15
N VAL A 428 46.04 11.13 -4.10
CA VAL A 428 45.43 9.79 -4.10
C VAL A 428 45.45 9.16 -5.50
N LYS A 429 46.56 9.32 -6.22
CA LYS A 429 46.78 8.66 -7.52
C LYS A 429 47.98 7.69 -7.53
N SER A 430 48.42 7.24 -6.36
CA SER A 430 49.59 6.35 -6.21
C SER A 430 49.29 5.01 -5.51
N VAL A 431 48.02 4.63 -5.32
CA VAL A 431 47.66 3.34 -4.69
C VAL A 431 46.95 2.36 -5.63
N LEU A 432 46.50 2.79 -6.83
CA LEU A 432 45.56 1.98 -7.62
C LEU A 432 46.08 1.26 -8.87
N PHE A 433 47.25 1.56 -9.43
CA PHE A 433 47.71 0.82 -10.62
C PHE A 433 49.22 0.66 -10.66
N GLY A 434 49.69 -0.53 -10.28
CA GLY A 434 51.05 -0.99 -10.57
C GLY A 434 51.15 -1.53 -11.99
N VAL A 435 52.27 -1.16 -12.65
CA VAL A 435 52.91 -1.73 -13.86
C VAL A 435 52.99 -0.81 -15.10
N SER A 436 54.26 -0.41 -15.32
CA SER A 436 55.08 -0.03 -16.50
C SER A 436 54.62 0.94 -17.60
N ALA A 437 55.53 1.91 -17.81
CA ALA A 437 55.76 2.86 -18.90
C ALA A 437 55.46 2.40 -20.35
N THR A 438 55.01 3.34 -21.20
CA THR A 438 55.85 4.03 -22.21
C THR A 438 55.12 5.20 -22.91
N GLN A 439 55.80 6.37 -22.93
CA GLN A 439 55.96 7.40 -23.99
C GLN A 439 54.76 8.11 -24.67
N HIS A 440 54.67 9.43 -24.44
CA HIS A 440 54.50 10.60 -25.34
C HIS A 440 53.54 10.58 -26.57
N PRO A 441 53.13 11.76 -27.12
CA PRO A 441 52.62 12.98 -26.50
C PRO A 441 51.28 13.47 -27.14
N GLU A 442 50.70 14.51 -26.54
CA GLU A 442 49.65 15.42 -27.02
C GLU A 442 49.63 15.71 -28.54
N PRO A 443 48.48 16.12 -29.15
CA PRO A 443 48.05 17.53 -28.98
C PRO A 443 46.53 17.86 -29.07
N GLN A 444 46.16 18.87 -28.28
CA GLN A 444 45.41 20.09 -28.67
C GLN A 444 43.93 20.08 -29.13
N LEU A 445 43.20 21.03 -28.51
CA LEU A 445 42.29 22.05 -29.08
C LEU A 445 40.83 22.08 -28.56
N ARG A 446 40.58 23.19 -27.86
CA ARG A 446 39.51 24.20 -28.04
C ARG A 446 38.17 24.03 -27.32
N GLU A 447 37.94 25.05 -26.49
CA GLU A 447 36.65 25.69 -26.21
C GLU A 447 35.84 25.94 -27.49
N LEU A 448 34.57 25.51 -27.45
CA LEU A 448 33.37 26.35 -27.58
C LEU A 448 32.17 25.61 -26.99
#